data_AF-A0A368G2W2-F1
#
_entry.id   AF-A0A368G2W2-F1
#
_cell.length_a   1.000
_cell.length_b   1.000
_cell.length_c   1.000
_cell.angle_alpha   90.00
_cell.angle_beta   90.00
_cell.angle_gamma   90.00
#
_symmetry.space_group_name_H-M   'P 1'
#
loop_
_entity.id
_entity.type
_entity.pdbx_description
1 polymer ?
#
loop_
_entity_poly.entity_id
_entity_poly.type
_entity_poly.pdbx_seq_one_letter_code
_entity_poly.pdbx_strand_id
1 'polypeptide(L)'
;MQRRCMMKCVVYKVVCETCQKFYIGETARPLHCRIDEHIRASRSPQNYPENPFSRHRTHHHARDPPPRLQVSVLYKNVIDPEEGKRSS
;
A
#
# COMPACT_ATOMS: atom_id res chain seq x y z
N MET A 1 0.04 -6.42 -19.84
CA MET A 1 -0.69 -5.90 -18.66
C MET A 1 0.09 -6.31 -17.40
N GLN A 2 0.68 -5.37 -16.67
CA GLN A 2 1.76 -5.64 -15.72
C GLN A 2 1.31 -6.44 -14.49
N ARG A 3 2.10 -7.47 -14.12
CA ARG A 3 1.91 -8.45 -13.02
C ARG A 3 1.86 -7.85 -11.60
N ARG A 4 1.73 -6.53 -11.45
CA ARG A 4 1.78 -5.83 -10.16
C ARG A 4 0.52 -6.04 -9.31
N CYS A 5 -0.61 -6.29 -9.95
CA CYS A 5 -1.88 -6.51 -9.28
C CYS A 5 -1.80 -7.71 -8.30
N MET A 6 -1.17 -8.82 -8.71
CA MET A 6 -1.17 -10.07 -7.92
C MET A 6 0.04 -10.21 -6.97
N MET A 7 0.86 -9.19 -6.80
CA MET A 7 2.05 -9.29 -5.93
C MET A 7 1.63 -9.45 -4.47
N LYS A 8 2.14 -10.49 -3.82
CA LYS A 8 1.94 -10.83 -2.40
C LYS A 8 3.29 -10.85 -1.69
N CYS A 9 3.28 -10.82 -0.36
CA CYS A 9 4.48 -10.82 0.47
C CYS A 9 5.46 -9.70 0.07
N VAL A 10 4.93 -8.48 -0.03
CA VAL A 10 5.71 -7.31 -0.45
C VAL A 10 5.79 -6.27 0.66
N VAL A 11 6.94 -5.60 0.72
CA VAL A 11 7.10 -4.34 1.44
C VAL A 11 6.96 -3.21 0.44
N TYR A 12 6.04 -2.29 0.70
CA TYR A 12 5.72 -1.17 -0.19
C TYR A 12 5.84 0.16 0.54
N LYS A 13 6.14 1.20 -0.24
CA LYS A 13 6.17 2.59 0.19
C LYS A 13 5.03 3.33 -0.50
N VAL A 14 4.28 4.08 0.27
CA VAL A 14 3.28 5.04 -0.22
C VAL A 14 3.77 6.44 0.10
N VAL A 15 3.74 7.34 -0.88
CA VAL A 15 4.14 8.74 -0.73
C VAL A 15 2.95 9.63 -1.06
N CYS A 16 2.64 10.57 -0.18
CA CYS A 16 1.68 11.64 -0.47
C CYS A 16 2.34 12.63 -1.44
N GLU A 17 1.78 12.78 -2.64
CA GLU A 17 2.36 13.68 -3.65
C GLU A 17 2.28 15.16 -3.21
N THR A 18 1.29 15.52 -2.38
CA THR A 18 1.09 16.89 -1.92
C THR A 18 2.10 17.33 -0.85
N CYS A 19 2.38 16.49 0.16
CA CYS A 19 3.23 16.88 1.29
C CYS A 19 4.48 16.00 1.48
N GLN A 20 4.72 15.07 0.56
CA GLN A 20 5.91 14.19 0.51
C GLN A 20 6.12 13.28 1.74
N LYS A 21 5.16 13.23 2.67
CA LYS A 21 5.18 12.26 3.77
C LYS A 21 4.96 10.86 3.22
N PHE A 22 5.63 9.89 3.83
CA PHE A 22 5.59 8.51 3.37
C PHE A 22 5.12 7.55 4.46
N TYR A 23 4.60 6.42 4.02
CA TYR A 23 4.23 5.27 4.81
C TYR A 23 4.90 4.03 4.22
N ILE A 24 5.52 3.20 5.06
CA ILE A 24 6.06 1.90 4.66
C ILE A 24 5.21 0.84 5.34
N GLY A 25 4.73 -0.13 4.56
CA GLY A 25 3.95 -1.24 5.06
C GLY A 25 4.31 -2.54 4.40
N GLU A 26 3.98 -3.64 5.06
CA GLU A 26 4.07 -4.98 4.52
C GLU A 26 2.66 -5.52 4.24
N THR A 27 2.52 -6.40 3.25
CA THR A 27 1.30 -7.17 3.08
C THR A 27 1.54 -8.57 2.50
N ALA A 28 0.91 -9.57 3.12
CA ALA A 28 0.78 -10.92 2.59
C ALA A 28 -0.38 -11.04 1.56
N ARG A 29 -1.33 -10.09 1.57
CA ARG A 29 -2.42 -10.04 0.58
C ARG A 29 -1.93 -9.41 -0.72
N PRO A 30 -2.69 -9.54 -1.83
CA PRO A 30 -2.38 -8.83 -3.06
C PRO A 30 -2.23 -7.33 -2.80
N LEU A 31 -1.12 -6.75 -3.25
CA LEU A 31 -0.78 -5.35 -3.01
C LEU A 31 -1.92 -4.39 -3.41
N HIS A 32 -2.57 -4.64 -4.55
CA HIS A 32 -3.66 -3.79 -5.03
C HIS A 32 -4.82 -3.68 -4.01
N CYS A 33 -5.22 -4.79 -3.38
CA CYS A 33 -6.28 -4.79 -2.37
C CYS A 33 -5.91 -3.87 -1.19
N ARG A 34 -4.64 -3.93 -0.76
CA ARG A 34 -4.16 -3.13 0.37
C ARG A 34 -4.07 -1.65 0.03
N ILE A 35 -3.66 -1.33 -1.20
CA ILE A 35 -3.64 0.05 -1.69
C ILE A 35 -5.07 0.60 -1.85
N ASP A 36 -6.01 -0.20 -2.35
CA ASP A 36 -7.42 0.21 -2.46
C ASP A 36 -8.04 0.52 -1.10
N GLU A 37 -7.71 -0.26 -0.06
CA GLU A 37 -8.11 0.04 1.32
C GLU A 37 -7.58 1.40 1.79
N HIS A 38 -6.30 1.70 1.53
CA HIS A 38 -5.69 2.97 1.89
C HIS A 38 -6.30 4.16 1.13
N ILE A 39 -6.59 3.99 -0.17
CA ILE A 39 -7.25 5.01 -0.98
C ILE A 39 -8.67 5.26 -0.47
N ARG A 40 -9.44 4.20 -0.15
CA ARG A 40 -10.78 4.33 0.42
C ARG A 40 -10.75 5.04 1.77
N ALA A 41 -9.82 4.67 2.66
CA ALA A 41 -9.63 5.33 3.95
C ALA A 41 -9.30 6.81 3.78
N SER A 42 -8.39 7.14 2.85
CA SER A 42 -8.09 8.53 2.51
C SER A 42 -9.32 9.27 1.99
N ARG A 43 -10.18 8.67 1.15
CA ARG A 43 -11.39 9.32 0.61
C ARG A 43 -12.52 9.49 1.62
N SER A 44 -12.62 8.60 2.60
CA SER A 44 -13.69 8.61 3.61
C SER A 44 -13.11 8.48 5.03
N PRO A 45 -12.37 9.49 5.52
CA PRO A 45 -11.62 9.39 6.77
C PRO A 45 -12.49 9.14 8.00
N GLN A 46 -13.76 9.58 7.98
CA GLN A 46 -14.72 9.39 9.07
C GLN A 46 -15.10 7.90 9.29
N ASN A 47 -15.07 7.09 8.22
CA ASN A 47 -15.40 5.65 8.31
C ASN A 47 -14.22 4.80 8.79
N TYR A 48 -13.01 5.35 8.75
CA TYR A 48 -11.77 4.63 9.07
C TYR A 48 -10.84 5.48 9.94
N PRO A 49 -11.28 5.99 11.11
CA PRO A 49 -10.55 7.00 11.89
C PRO A 49 -9.15 6.53 12.32
N GLU A 50 -9.01 5.23 12.62
CA GLU A 50 -7.74 4.63 13.05
C GLU A 50 -6.77 4.35 11.89
N ASN A 51 -7.21 4.49 10.64
CA ASN A 51 -6.33 4.23 9.50
C ASN A 51 -5.32 5.39 9.34
N PRO A 52 -4.02 5.09 9.16
CA PRO A 52 -2.99 6.12 9.02
C PRO A 52 -3.24 7.09 7.87
N PHE A 53 -3.90 6.67 6.79
CA PHE A 53 -4.24 7.52 5.65
C PHE A 53 -5.42 8.44 5.93
N SER A 54 -6.41 7.97 6.71
CA SER A 54 -7.49 8.83 7.21
C SER A 54 -6.93 9.92 8.11
N ARG A 55 -6.11 9.52 9.09
CA ARG A 55 -5.47 10.43 10.03
C ARG A 55 -4.56 11.42 9.31
N HIS A 56 -3.76 10.95 8.36
CA HIS A 56 -2.92 11.80 7.51
C HIS A 56 -3.76 12.86 6.78
N ARG A 57 -4.86 12.46 6.14
CA ARG A 57 -5.75 13.41 5.46
C ARG A 57 -6.34 14.42 6.45
N THR A 58 -6.87 13.97 7.58
CA THR A 58 -7.50 14.87 8.57
C THR A 58 -6.51 15.87 9.17
N HIS A 59 -5.25 15.50 9.39
CA HIS A 59 -4.28 16.42 10.00
C HIS A 59 -3.51 17.29 9.00
N HIS A 60 -3.31 16.83 7.76
CA HIS A 60 -2.45 17.53 6.79
C HIS A 60 -3.20 18.09 5.58
N HIS A 61 -4.40 17.57 5.29
CA HIS A 61 -5.18 17.87 4.08
C HIS A 61 -6.68 17.97 4.38
N ALA A 62 -7.05 18.56 5.53
CA ALA A 62 -8.44 18.58 6.01
C ALA A 62 -9.41 19.31 5.08
N ARG A 63 -8.92 20.37 4.42
CA ARG A 63 -9.69 21.25 3.53
C ARG A 63 -9.34 21.08 2.05
N ASP A 64 -8.38 20.21 1.76
CA ASP A 64 -7.88 19.96 0.42
C ASP A 64 -8.61 18.77 -0.22
N PRO A 65 -8.62 18.68 -1.56
CA PRO A 65 -9.01 17.44 -2.23
C PRO A 65 -8.14 16.27 -1.75
N PRO A 66 -8.65 15.01 -1.81
CA PRO A 66 -7.89 13.84 -1.42
C PRO A 66 -6.53 13.81 -2.13
N PRO A 67 -5.41 13.71 -1.40
CA PRO A 67 -4.09 13.73 -2.01
C PRO A 67 -3.88 12.50 -2.90
N ARG A 68 -3.11 12.68 -3.97
CA ARG A 68 -2.63 11.55 -4.77
C ARG A 68 -1.58 10.78 -3.98
N LEU A 69 -1.64 9.45 -4.10
CA LEU A 69 -0.74 8.54 -3.42
C LEU A 69 0.11 7.81 -4.46
N GLN A 70 1.41 8.06 -4.43
CA GLN A 70 2.37 7.33 -5.25
C GLN A 70 2.81 6.07 -4.52
N VAL A 71 2.76 4.91 -5.19
CA VAL A 71 3.12 3.62 -4.60
C VAL A 71 4.33 3.04 -5.30
N SER A 72 5.33 2.61 -4.52
CA SER A 72 6.47 1.84 -4.99
C SER A 72 6.68 0.59 -4.14
N VAL A 73 7.14 -0.50 -4.77
CA VAL A 73 7.53 -1.73 -4.06
C VAL A 73 9.01 -1.60 -3.70
N LEU A 74 9.32 -1.73 -2.41
CA LEU A 74 10.68 -1.69 -1.89
C LEU A 74 11.31 -3.09 -1.89
N TYR A 75 10.54 -4.09 -1.46
CA TYR A 75 10.99 -5.47 -1.38
C TYR A 75 9.86 -6.42 -1.81
N LYS A 76 10.24 -7.51 -2.48
CA LYS A 76 9.35 -8.61 -2.84
C LYS A 76 9.94 -9.90 -2.29
N ASN A 77 9.18 -10.61 -1.47
CA ASN A 77 9.56 -11.96 -1.10
C ASN A 77 9.17 -12.85 -2.27
N VAL A 78 10.15 -13.22 -3.10
CA VAL A 78 9.96 -14.26 -4.11
C VAL A 78 9.96 -15.56 -3.32
N ILE A 79 8.79 -15.97 -2.83
CA ILE A 79 8.60 -17.38 -2.50
C ILE A 79 8.59 -18.08 -3.85
N ASP A 80 9.77 -18.47 -4.31
CA ASP A 80 9.94 -19.30 -5.50
C ASP A 80 9.35 -20.69 -5.17
N PRO A 81 8.39 -21.22 -5.93
CA PRO A 81 7.90 -22.58 -5.72
C PRO A 81 8.90 -23.69 -6.14
N GLU A 82 10.17 -23.39 -6.44
CA GLU A 82 11.14 -24.40 -6.92
C GLU A 82 12.09 -24.95 -5.84
N GLU A 83 11.60 -25.21 -4.63
CA GLU A 83 12.21 -26.24 -3.74
C GLU A 83 11.37 -27.52 -3.81
N GLY A 84 11.24 -28.01 -5.05
CA GLY A 84 10.51 -29.20 -5.41
C GLY A 84 11.27 -30.00 -6.47
N LYS A 85 12.50 -30.43 -6.15
CA LYS A 85 13.16 -31.69 -6.56
C LYS A 85 14.69 -31.56 -6.60
N ARG A 86 15.36 -32.11 -5.57
CA ARG A 86 16.33 -33.18 -5.82
C ARG A 86 16.35 -34.14 -4.63
N SER A 87 15.64 -35.25 -4.82
CA SER A 87 15.91 -36.52 -4.13
C SER A 87 17.34 -36.97 -4.41
N SER A 88 18.03 -37.46 -3.37
CA SER A 88 18.71 -38.76 -3.30
C SER A 88 19.66 -38.78 -2.12
#